data_AF-K2D7N9-F1
#
_entry.id   AF-K2D7N9-F1
#
_cell.length_a   1.000
_cell.length_b   1.000
_cell.length_c   1.000
_cell.angle_alpha   90.00
_cell.angle_beta   90.00
_cell.angle_gamma   90.00
#
_symmetry.space_group_name_H-M   'P 1'
#
loop_
_entity.id
_entity.type
_entity.pdbx_description
1 polymer ?
#
loop_
_entity_poly.entity_id
_entity_poly.type
_entity_poly.pdbx_seq_one_letter_code
_entity_poly.pdbx_strand_id
1 'polypeptide(L)'
;MSILNPVVSKFTITAGNIQQVYVCPSDKSHAIVDLTLYKDNVIGDSLIAIALSTEANPVNLSTVDFFVDDIQLIGVVNSGELNKVIVGKDERLYVKVISGNDVNARLAGVEEANTKVAKAGRLAATSLPNTAQTKIYENLLPNISYISCSITVFNTVNNNNADVELWITTGASPSPTDKLVKVTIPAEDTTILENILITPNEKIFVQSSQANTEYFINGLVVSA
;
A
#
# COMPACT_ATOMS: atom_id res chain seq x y z
N MET A 1 18.11 -15.81 -16.60
CA MET A 1 17.53 -15.41 -15.31
C MET A 1 18.60 -14.63 -14.57
N SER A 2 18.49 -13.30 -14.50
CA SER A 2 19.34 -12.54 -13.58
C SER A 2 18.96 -12.92 -12.16
N ILE A 3 19.97 -13.08 -11.31
CA ILE A 3 19.77 -13.29 -9.87
C ILE A 3 19.11 -12.01 -9.35
N LEU A 4 17.92 -12.14 -8.76
CA LEU A 4 17.26 -11.08 -8.01
C LEU A 4 18.17 -10.68 -6.85
N ASN A 5 18.39 -9.39 -6.62
CA ASN A 5 19.19 -8.94 -5.48
C ASN A 5 18.32 -9.06 -4.22
N PRO A 6 18.67 -9.92 -3.24
CA PRO A 6 17.91 -10.01 -2.01
C PRO A 6 18.15 -8.75 -1.17
N VAL A 7 17.07 -8.20 -0.62
CA VAL A 7 17.12 -7.14 0.39
C VAL A 7 16.78 -7.77 1.73
N VAL A 8 17.67 -7.65 2.72
CA VAL A 8 17.37 -8.03 4.10
C VAL A 8 17.94 -6.97 5.04
N SER A 9 17.11 -6.40 5.90
CA SER A 9 17.55 -5.40 6.88
C SER A 9 16.70 -5.42 8.15
N LYS A 10 17.29 -4.96 9.25
CA LYS A 10 16.61 -4.78 10.53
C LYS A 10 16.93 -3.39 11.09
N PHE A 11 15.91 -2.67 11.54
CA PHE A 11 16.02 -1.34 12.13
C PHE A 11 15.26 -1.29 13.45
N THR A 12 15.72 -0.48 14.38
CA THR A 12 14.92 -0.03 15.52
C THR A 12 14.47 1.40 15.22
N ILE A 13 13.16 1.62 15.25
CA ILE A 13 12.52 2.89 14.93
C ILE A 13 12.08 3.51 16.25
N THR A 14 12.72 4.61 16.60
CA THR A 14 12.41 5.34 17.83
C THR A 14 11.06 6.05 17.72
N ALA A 15 10.27 6.02 18.79
CA ALA A 15 9.01 6.74 18.88
C ALA A 15 9.15 8.22 18.49
N GLY A 16 8.22 8.73 17.68
CA GLY A 16 8.18 10.12 17.22
C GLY A 16 9.09 10.44 16.02
N ASN A 17 9.98 9.53 15.62
CA ASN A 17 10.90 9.75 14.49
C ASN A 17 10.41 9.06 13.22
N ILE A 18 10.69 9.70 12.08
CA ILE A 18 10.53 9.11 10.76
C ILE A 18 11.87 8.51 10.34
N GLN A 19 11.88 7.20 10.08
CA GLN A 19 13.07 6.46 9.68
C GLN A 19 12.92 5.98 8.23
N GLN A 20 13.90 6.28 7.38
CA GLN A 20 14.03 5.60 6.09
C GLN A 20 14.46 4.15 6.34
N VAL A 21 13.65 3.20 5.92
CA VAL A 21 13.94 1.76 6.06
C VAL A 21 14.40 1.13 4.75
N TYR A 22 14.09 1.75 3.60
CA TYR A 22 14.59 1.31 2.30
C TYR A 22 14.60 2.45 1.27
N VAL A 23 15.49 2.35 0.28
CA VAL A 23 15.53 3.19 -0.92
C VAL A 23 15.84 2.31 -2.10
N CYS A 24 15.07 2.43 -3.19
CA CYS A 24 15.36 1.67 -4.40
C CYS A 24 16.66 2.21 -5.05
N PRO A 25 17.67 1.36 -5.30
CA PRO A 25 18.92 1.81 -5.93
C PRO A 25 18.69 2.38 -7.34
N SER A 26 19.51 3.36 -7.72
CA SER A 26 19.35 4.09 -9.00
C SER A 26 19.50 3.24 -10.27
N ASP A 27 20.19 2.09 -10.17
CA ASP A 27 20.39 1.11 -11.24
C ASP A 27 19.26 0.09 -11.35
N LYS A 28 18.28 0.15 -10.44
CA LYS A 28 17.07 -0.68 -10.44
C LYS A 28 15.87 0.12 -10.92
N SER A 29 14.84 -0.61 -11.34
CA SER A 29 13.56 0.01 -11.67
C SER A 29 12.59 -0.02 -10.50
N HIS A 30 12.66 -1.07 -9.68
CA HIS A 30 11.87 -1.21 -8.47
C HIS A 30 12.46 -2.28 -7.54
N ALA A 31 11.93 -2.32 -6.32
CA ALA A 31 12.03 -3.45 -5.43
C ALA A 31 10.65 -3.87 -4.94
N ILE A 32 10.47 -5.17 -4.70
CA ILE A 32 9.30 -5.75 -4.03
C ILE A 32 9.77 -6.16 -2.63
N VAL A 33 9.22 -5.53 -1.60
CA VAL A 33 9.66 -5.71 -0.23
C VAL A 33 8.48 -6.04 0.69
N ASP A 34 8.70 -7.01 1.57
CA ASP A 34 7.86 -7.34 2.71
C ASP A 34 8.42 -6.62 3.94
N LEU A 35 7.57 -5.89 4.64
CA LEU A 35 7.89 -5.13 5.84
C LEU A 35 7.18 -5.77 7.04
N THR A 36 7.95 -6.32 7.96
CA THR A 36 7.44 -6.80 9.26
C THR A 36 7.80 -5.77 10.33
N LEU A 37 6.79 -5.25 11.02
CA LEU A 37 6.92 -4.36 12.17
C LEU A 37 6.63 -5.16 13.42
N TYR A 38 7.45 -5.03 14.46
CA TYR A 38 7.18 -5.70 15.72
C TYR A 38 7.77 -4.98 16.93
N LYS A 39 7.09 -5.08 18.06
CA LYS A 39 7.56 -4.53 19.34
C LYS A 39 8.11 -5.66 20.22
N ASP A 40 9.29 -5.43 20.81
CA ASP A 40 9.86 -6.36 21.79
C ASP A 40 9.16 -6.20 23.16
N ASN A 41 8.66 -5.00 23.45
CA ASN A 41 7.86 -4.71 24.64
C ASN A 41 6.37 -4.89 24.33
N VAL A 42 5.74 -5.89 24.96
CA VAL A 42 4.29 -6.17 24.83
C VAL A 42 3.41 -5.29 25.72
N ILE A 43 4.01 -4.38 26.49
CA ILE A 43 3.29 -3.46 27.36
C ILE A 43 3.01 -2.15 26.62
N GLY A 44 1.74 -1.78 26.52
CA GLY A 44 1.29 -0.57 25.85
C GLY A 44 1.19 -0.73 24.34
N ASP A 45 0.52 0.22 23.71
CA ASP A 45 0.22 0.17 22.28
C ASP A 45 1.23 0.98 21.48
N SER A 46 1.34 0.70 20.19
CA SER A 46 2.16 1.51 19.28
C SER A 46 1.41 1.73 17.99
N LEU A 47 1.32 2.98 17.58
CA LEU A 47 0.66 3.42 16.36
C LEU A 47 1.73 3.78 15.33
N ILE A 48 1.66 3.17 14.15
CA ILE A 48 2.71 3.24 13.15
C ILE A 48 2.13 3.73 11.83
N ALA A 49 2.85 4.66 11.19
CA ALA A 49 2.60 5.11 9.84
C ALA A 49 3.73 4.70 8.90
N ILE A 50 3.41 4.47 7.64
CA ILE A 50 4.32 4.11 6.56
C ILE A 50 4.13 5.10 5.41
N ALA A 51 5.24 5.61 4.87
CA ALA A 51 5.24 6.51 3.72
C ALA A 51 6.05 5.93 2.57
N LEU A 52 5.60 6.20 1.34
CA LEU A 52 6.32 5.95 0.10
C LEU A 52 6.46 7.29 -0.60
N SER A 53 7.70 7.77 -0.74
CA SER A 53 7.94 9.10 -1.30
C SER A 53 9.24 9.16 -2.09
N THR A 54 9.29 10.12 -3.01
CA THR A 54 10.51 10.52 -3.71
C THR A 54 11.28 11.62 -2.97
N GLU A 55 10.67 12.23 -1.95
CA GLU A 55 11.35 13.15 -1.05
C GLU A 55 12.46 12.40 -0.31
N ALA A 56 13.65 12.99 -0.26
CA ALA A 56 14.83 12.40 0.35
C ALA A 56 14.99 12.79 1.82
N ASN A 57 14.50 13.98 2.20
CA ASN A 57 14.56 14.47 3.57
C ASN A 57 13.27 14.12 4.33
N PRO A 58 13.31 13.21 5.32
CA PRO A 58 12.10 12.78 6.03
C PRO A 58 11.37 13.92 6.77
N VAL A 59 12.06 15.01 7.10
CA VAL A 59 11.46 16.19 7.77
C VAL A 59 10.45 16.91 6.88
N ASN A 60 10.59 16.79 5.56
CA ASN A 60 9.69 17.41 4.59
C ASN A 60 8.41 16.57 4.36
N LEU A 61 8.35 15.34 4.88
CA LEU A 61 7.18 14.50 4.74
C LEU A 61 6.03 15.09 5.56
N SER A 62 4.88 15.18 4.90
CA SER A 62 3.62 15.64 5.45
C SER A 62 2.67 14.46 5.63
N THR A 63 1.53 14.67 6.27
CA THR A 63 0.51 13.63 6.47
C THR A 63 0.06 12.99 5.16
N VAL A 64 0.04 13.74 4.06
CA VAL A 64 -0.36 13.21 2.76
C VAL A 64 0.65 12.22 2.18
N ASP A 65 1.90 12.18 2.67
CA ASP A 65 2.92 11.25 2.18
C ASP A 65 2.79 9.85 2.79
N PHE A 66 2.18 9.76 3.97
CA PHE A 66 1.90 8.49 4.65
C PHE A 66 0.69 7.84 3.98
N PHE A 67 0.87 6.61 3.51
CA PHE A 67 -0.16 5.82 2.81
C PHE A 67 -0.75 4.71 3.70
N VAL A 68 -0.15 4.51 4.86
CA VAL A 68 -0.73 3.76 5.98
C VAL A 68 -0.40 4.61 7.19
N ASP A 69 -1.37 4.95 8.04
CA ASP A 69 -1.15 5.82 9.20
C ASP A 69 -1.65 5.23 10.52
N ASP A 70 -2.01 3.95 10.51
CA ASP A 70 -2.83 3.36 11.55
C ASP A 70 -2.44 1.91 11.93
N ILE A 71 -1.25 1.41 11.56
CA ILE A 71 -0.85 0.06 12.02
C ILE A 71 -0.70 0.09 13.54
N GLN A 72 -1.64 -0.59 14.22
CA GLN A 72 -1.69 -0.68 15.66
C GLN A 72 -1.15 -2.02 16.15
N LEU A 73 -0.06 -1.96 16.93
CA LEU A 73 0.44 -3.09 17.69
C LEU A 73 -0.11 -3.03 19.12
N ILE A 74 -1.29 -3.62 19.34
CA ILE A 74 -2.07 -3.47 20.59
C ILE A 74 -1.72 -4.57 21.59
N GLY A 75 -1.31 -4.19 22.80
CA GLY A 75 -1.05 -5.13 23.90
C GLY A 75 -0.15 -6.30 23.49
N VAL A 76 -0.68 -7.53 23.53
CA VAL A 76 0.07 -8.75 23.15
C VAL A 76 0.22 -8.95 21.65
N VAL A 77 -0.56 -8.25 20.81
CA VAL A 77 -0.37 -8.22 19.36
C VAL A 77 0.88 -7.38 19.10
N ASN A 78 1.98 -8.07 18.84
CA ASN A 78 3.30 -7.48 18.81
C ASN A 78 3.91 -7.44 17.42
N SER A 79 3.19 -7.85 16.37
CA SER A 79 3.67 -7.81 15.00
C SER A 79 2.57 -7.40 14.00
N GLY A 80 2.95 -6.62 13.00
CA GLY A 80 2.16 -6.29 11.83
C GLY A 80 3.01 -6.48 10.57
N GLU A 81 2.38 -6.89 9.48
CA GLU A 81 3.08 -7.18 8.23
C GLU A 81 2.44 -6.41 7.08
N LEU A 82 3.28 -5.79 6.26
CA LEU A 82 2.92 -5.20 5.00
C LEU A 82 3.70 -5.90 3.90
N ASN A 83 3.03 -6.78 3.17
CA ASN A 83 3.65 -7.62 2.16
C ASN A 83 3.58 -6.98 0.77
N LYS A 84 4.60 -7.25 -0.06
CA LYS A 84 4.70 -6.84 -1.47
C LYS A 84 4.58 -5.33 -1.69
N VAL A 85 5.18 -4.55 -0.79
CA VAL A 85 5.37 -3.12 -0.99
C VAL A 85 6.30 -2.93 -2.18
N ILE A 86 5.86 -2.22 -3.21
CA ILE A 86 6.74 -1.85 -4.31
C ILE A 86 7.32 -0.48 -4.07
N VAL A 87 8.64 -0.43 -4.08
CA VAL A 87 9.41 0.80 -4.00
C VAL A 87 10.00 1.05 -5.37
N GLY A 88 9.45 2.03 -6.10
CA GLY A 88 9.91 2.41 -7.42
C GLY A 88 11.28 3.09 -7.39
N LYS A 89 11.86 3.24 -8.58
CA LYS A 89 13.11 3.98 -8.75
C LYS A 89 13.04 5.36 -8.09
N ASP A 90 14.07 5.68 -7.31
CA ASP A 90 14.20 6.93 -6.53
C ASP A 90 13.14 7.13 -5.44
N GLU A 91 12.25 6.15 -5.21
CA GLU A 91 11.35 6.12 -4.08
C GLU A 91 12.03 5.52 -2.84
N ARG A 92 11.52 5.96 -1.69
CA ARG A 92 11.99 5.62 -0.36
C ARG A 92 10.81 5.16 0.46
N LEU A 93 11.02 4.06 1.18
CA LEU A 93 10.08 3.55 2.17
C LEU A 93 10.48 4.12 3.52
N TYR A 94 9.55 4.83 4.14
CA TYR A 94 9.71 5.40 5.47
C TYR A 94 8.72 4.76 6.43
N VAL A 95 9.13 4.64 7.69
CA VAL A 95 8.27 4.22 8.80
C VAL A 95 8.37 5.25 9.91
N LYS A 96 7.23 5.60 10.49
CA LYS A 96 7.11 6.53 11.62
C LYS A 96 6.30 5.86 12.73
N VAL A 97 6.85 5.79 13.93
CA VAL A 97 6.05 5.47 15.11
C VAL A 97 5.39 6.78 15.58
N ILE A 98 4.08 6.92 15.36
CA ILE A 98 3.31 8.11 15.70
C ILE A 98 3.24 8.28 17.22
N SER A 99 2.96 7.18 17.92
CA SER A 99 2.84 7.15 19.38
C SER A 99 3.18 5.75 19.91
N GLY A 100 3.53 5.67 21.18
CA GLY A 100 3.84 4.41 21.86
C GLY A 100 5.34 4.15 22.03
N ASN A 101 5.70 2.87 22.05
CA ASN A 101 7.08 2.40 22.24
C ASN A 101 7.82 2.31 20.90
N ASP A 102 9.15 2.17 21.00
CA ASP A 102 9.99 1.84 19.85
C ASP A 102 9.55 0.53 19.18
N VAL A 103 9.64 0.52 17.86
CA VAL A 103 9.25 -0.62 17.02
C VAL A 103 10.44 -1.07 16.21
N ASN A 104 10.62 -2.38 16.08
CA ASN A 104 11.57 -2.95 15.15
C ASN A 104 10.92 -3.16 13.79
N ALA A 105 11.62 -2.78 12.73
CA ALA A 105 11.26 -3.12 11.36
C ALA A 105 12.23 -4.17 10.82
N ARG A 106 11.70 -5.22 10.19
CA ARG A 106 12.44 -6.13 9.31
C ARG A 106 11.92 -5.94 7.91
N LEU A 107 12.84 -5.95 6.96
CA LEU A 107 12.53 -5.87 5.56
C LEU A 107 13.17 -7.06 4.86
N ALA A 108 12.40 -7.73 4.03
CA ALA A 108 12.84 -8.82 3.15
C ALA A 108 12.32 -8.55 1.75
N GLY A 109 13.09 -8.79 0.70
CA GLY A 109 12.60 -8.50 -0.64
C GLY A 109 13.57 -8.78 -1.75
N VAL A 110 13.19 -8.34 -2.95
CA VAL A 110 13.97 -8.49 -4.17
C VAL A 110 14.00 -7.19 -4.96
N GLU A 111 15.15 -6.87 -5.54
CA GLU A 111 15.29 -5.75 -6.47
C GLU A 111 15.34 -6.24 -7.91
N GLU A 112 14.72 -5.48 -8.80
CA GLU A 112 14.64 -5.80 -10.21
C GLU A 112 15.06 -4.61 -11.08
N ALA A 113 15.75 -4.93 -12.16
CA ALA A 113 16.02 -4.01 -13.25
C ALA A 113 15.17 -4.41 -14.46
N ASN A 114 13.88 -4.09 -14.39
CA ASN A 114 12.90 -4.34 -15.45
C ASN A 114 12.38 -3.01 -16.00
N THR A 115 12.49 -2.78 -17.31
CA THR A 115 12.02 -1.54 -17.95
C THR A 115 10.49 -1.43 -18.04
N LYS A 116 9.76 -2.52 -17.75
CA LYS A 116 8.31 -2.55 -17.71
C LYS A 116 7.84 -2.61 -16.25
N VAL A 117 7.79 -1.46 -15.58
CA VAL A 117 7.22 -1.35 -14.22
C VAL A 117 6.28 -0.16 -14.25
N ALA A 118 5.04 -0.34 -13.79
CA ALA A 118 4.12 0.77 -13.68
C ALA A 118 4.31 1.43 -12.31
N LYS A 119 4.25 2.76 -12.28
CA LYS A 119 4.38 3.51 -11.03
C LYS A 119 3.22 3.15 -10.10
N ALA A 120 3.54 2.80 -8.84
CA ALA A 120 2.55 2.63 -7.77
C ALA A 120 1.57 3.81 -7.76
N GLY A 121 0.27 3.50 -7.76
CA GLY A 121 -0.79 4.50 -7.84
C GLY A 121 -1.34 4.78 -6.45
N ARG A 122 -0.97 5.92 -5.85
CA ARG A 122 -1.70 6.46 -4.71
C ARG A 122 -2.91 7.24 -5.21
N LEU A 123 -4.10 6.76 -4.94
CA LEU A 123 -5.29 7.61 -4.93
C LEU A 123 -5.89 7.51 -3.53
N ALA A 124 -5.56 8.47 -2.66
CA ALA A 124 -6.29 8.72 -1.43
C ALA A 124 -7.70 9.23 -1.82
N ALA A 125 -8.54 8.32 -2.33
CA ALA A 125 -9.93 8.59 -2.59
C ALA A 125 -10.68 8.36 -1.29
N THR A 126 -11.08 9.43 -0.61
CA THR A 126 -12.16 9.36 0.37
C THR A 126 -13.46 9.16 -0.41
N SER A 127 -13.96 7.93 -0.45
CA SER A 127 -15.26 7.66 -1.07
C SER A 127 -16.36 8.33 -0.25
N LEU A 128 -17.23 9.15 -0.86
CA LEU A 128 -18.42 9.65 -0.17
C LEU A 128 -19.47 8.52 -0.05
N PRO A 129 -20.20 8.39 1.06
CA PRO A 129 -21.19 7.31 1.22
C PRO A 129 -22.21 7.34 0.10
N ASN A 130 -22.45 6.18 -0.53
CA ASN A 130 -23.55 5.95 -1.47
C ASN A 130 -23.62 6.92 -2.67
N THR A 131 -22.55 7.64 -3.00
CA THR A 131 -22.55 8.56 -4.14
C THR A 131 -21.18 8.61 -4.84
N ALA A 132 -21.19 8.16 -6.10
CA ALA A 132 -20.10 8.11 -7.09
C ALA A 132 -19.07 6.97 -6.94
N GLN A 133 -19.04 6.09 -7.94
CA GLN A 133 -17.92 5.19 -8.22
C GLN A 133 -16.69 6.04 -8.53
N THR A 134 -15.61 5.85 -7.78
CA THR A 134 -14.37 6.62 -7.94
C THR A 134 -13.35 5.79 -8.71
N LYS A 135 -12.86 6.32 -9.83
CA LYS A 135 -11.74 5.71 -10.56
C LYS A 135 -10.46 5.92 -9.77
N ILE A 136 -9.86 4.84 -9.29
CA ILE A 136 -8.60 4.88 -8.54
C ILE A 136 -7.39 4.48 -9.39
N TYR A 137 -7.62 3.87 -10.56
CA TYR A 137 -6.54 3.50 -11.48
C TYR A 137 -6.98 3.35 -12.93
N GLU A 138 -6.02 3.49 -13.83
CA GLU A 138 -6.18 3.18 -15.25
C GLU A 138 -4.85 2.65 -15.81
N ASN A 139 -4.91 1.47 -16.44
CA ASN A 139 -3.77 0.89 -17.14
C ASN A 139 -3.71 1.44 -18.58
N LEU A 140 -2.85 2.43 -18.80
CA LEU A 140 -2.59 3.00 -20.13
C LEU A 140 -1.36 2.40 -20.83
N LEU A 141 -0.73 1.36 -20.26
CA LEU A 141 0.48 0.78 -20.85
C LEU A 141 0.12 -0.11 -22.05
N PRO A 142 0.62 0.21 -23.27
CA PRO A 142 0.42 -0.65 -24.43
C PRO A 142 1.38 -1.85 -24.40
N ASN A 143 1.01 -2.95 -25.07
CA ASN A 143 1.88 -4.11 -25.32
C ASN A 143 2.40 -4.83 -24.05
N ILE A 144 1.48 -5.05 -23.11
CA ILE A 144 1.72 -5.81 -21.87
C ILE A 144 0.60 -6.85 -21.71
N SER A 145 0.90 -7.98 -21.06
CA SER A 145 -0.10 -9.02 -20.80
C SER A 145 -1.08 -8.55 -19.70
N TYR A 146 -0.54 -8.03 -18.60
CA TYR A 146 -1.28 -7.42 -17.49
C TYR A 146 -0.33 -6.70 -16.54
N ILE A 147 -0.87 -5.88 -15.65
CA ILE A 147 -0.22 -5.39 -14.44
C ILE A 147 -0.76 -6.20 -13.27
N SER A 148 0.11 -6.84 -12.49
CA SER A 148 -0.25 -7.45 -11.20
C SER A 148 -0.15 -6.38 -10.13
N CYS A 149 -1.09 -6.29 -9.18
CA CYS A 149 -1.01 -5.40 -8.03
C CYS A 149 -1.77 -5.95 -6.83
N SER A 150 -1.56 -5.30 -5.68
CA SER A 150 -2.38 -5.47 -4.48
C SER A 150 -3.07 -4.16 -4.16
N ILE A 151 -4.28 -4.23 -3.61
CA ILE A 151 -5.02 -3.05 -3.17
C ILE A 151 -5.25 -3.16 -1.67
N THR A 152 -4.62 -2.26 -0.92
CA THR A 152 -4.90 -2.10 0.50
C THR A 152 -6.12 -1.18 0.64
N VAL A 153 -7.09 -1.61 1.42
CA VAL A 153 -8.30 -0.84 1.71
C VAL A 153 -8.40 -0.67 3.22
N PHE A 154 -8.52 0.58 3.67
CA PHE A 154 -8.57 0.92 5.09
C PHE A 154 -9.91 1.57 5.43
N ASN A 155 -10.59 1.06 6.46
CA ASN A 155 -11.80 1.66 7.00
C ASN A 155 -11.47 2.45 8.26
N THR A 156 -11.42 3.77 8.15
CA THR A 156 -11.05 4.64 9.28
C THR A 156 -12.24 4.97 10.19
N VAL A 157 -13.42 4.39 9.95
CA VAL A 157 -14.63 4.61 10.75
C VAL A 157 -14.57 3.76 12.02
N ASN A 158 -14.80 4.38 13.17
CA ASN A 158 -14.61 3.81 14.51
C ASN A 158 -15.75 2.93 15.06
N ASN A 159 -16.83 2.73 14.29
CA ASN A 159 -18.00 2.01 14.80
C ASN A 159 -18.83 1.27 13.74
N ASN A 160 -18.50 1.42 12.45
CA ASN A 160 -19.26 0.82 11.37
C ASN A 160 -18.31 0.11 10.41
N ASN A 161 -18.74 -1.06 9.95
CA ASN A 161 -18.07 -1.74 8.87
C ASN A 161 -18.27 -0.95 7.55
N ALA A 162 -17.27 -1.04 6.68
CA ALA A 162 -17.33 -0.53 5.32
C ALA A 162 -17.58 -1.68 4.35
N ASP A 163 -18.68 -1.60 3.60
CA ASP A 163 -18.93 -2.48 2.47
C ASP A 163 -18.36 -1.82 1.23
N VAL A 164 -17.34 -2.44 0.66
CA VAL A 164 -16.57 -1.93 -0.46
C VAL A 164 -16.87 -2.78 -1.70
N GLU A 165 -17.20 -2.10 -2.79
CA GLU A 165 -17.35 -2.67 -4.12
C GLU A 165 -16.20 -2.16 -5.00
N LEU A 166 -15.50 -3.09 -5.65
CA LEU A 166 -14.38 -2.80 -6.54
C LEU A 166 -14.64 -3.39 -7.92
N TRP A 167 -14.63 -2.54 -8.94
CA TRP A 167 -14.82 -2.95 -10.34
C TRP A 167 -13.54 -2.84 -11.15
N ILE A 168 -13.34 -3.81 -12.04
CA ILE A 168 -12.33 -3.74 -13.10
C ILE A 168 -13.06 -3.74 -14.44
N THR A 169 -12.92 -2.66 -15.20
CA THR A 169 -13.64 -2.46 -16.47
C THR A 169 -12.80 -1.74 -17.50
N THR A 170 -13.07 -1.98 -18.79
CA THR A 170 -12.53 -1.15 -19.88
C THR A 170 -13.40 0.08 -20.15
N GLY A 171 -14.66 0.08 -19.68
CA GLY A 171 -15.63 1.15 -19.85
C GLY A 171 -15.26 2.45 -19.15
N ALA A 172 -15.96 3.54 -19.47
CA ALA A 172 -15.79 4.84 -18.82
C ALA A 172 -16.36 4.87 -17.39
N SER A 173 -17.27 3.95 -17.07
CA SER A 173 -17.89 3.75 -15.77
C SER A 173 -18.24 2.26 -15.60
N PRO A 174 -18.23 1.73 -14.37
CA PRO A 174 -18.71 0.38 -14.08
C PRO A 174 -20.14 0.10 -14.52
N SER A 175 -20.37 -1.15 -14.88
CA SER A 175 -21.65 -1.74 -15.25
C SER A 175 -21.89 -3.02 -14.44
N PRO A 176 -23.14 -3.50 -14.33
CA PRO A 176 -23.46 -4.73 -13.60
C PRO A 176 -22.77 -6.01 -14.12
N THR A 177 -22.23 -5.96 -15.34
CA THR A 177 -21.54 -7.09 -15.99
C THR A 177 -20.03 -7.07 -15.82
N ASP A 178 -19.46 -6.00 -15.26
CA ASP A 178 -18.03 -5.89 -15.03
C ASP A 178 -17.55 -6.80 -13.89
N LYS A 179 -16.25 -7.10 -13.88
CA LYS A 179 -15.61 -7.85 -12.79
C LYS A 179 -15.80 -7.06 -11.50
N LEU A 180 -16.43 -7.67 -10.50
CA LEU A 180 -16.75 -7.05 -9.23
C LEU A 180 -16.21 -7.89 -8.07
N VAL A 181 -15.46 -7.24 -7.18
CA VAL A 181 -15.08 -7.76 -5.87
C VAL A 181 -15.88 -7.00 -4.82
N LYS A 182 -16.48 -7.72 -3.88
CA LYS A 182 -17.13 -7.14 -2.69
C LYS A 182 -16.38 -7.58 -1.45
N VAL A 183 -16.08 -6.63 -0.57
CA VAL A 183 -15.40 -6.90 0.69
C VAL A 183 -16.03 -6.06 1.80
N THR A 184 -16.23 -6.67 2.96
CA THR A 184 -16.65 -5.96 4.17
C THR A 184 -15.44 -5.81 5.06
N ILE A 185 -15.12 -4.57 5.43
CA ILE A 185 -13.96 -4.21 6.24
C ILE A 185 -14.47 -3.79 7.61
N PRO A 186 -14.03 -4.42 8.71
CA PRO A 186 -14.40 -4.01 10.06
C PRO A 186 -14.05 -2.55 10.35
N ALA A 187 -14.66 -1.99 11.40
CA ALA A 187 -14.31 -0.66 11.91
C ALA A 187 -12.83 -0.60 12.31
N GLU A 188 -12.13 0.47 11.94
CA GLU A 188 -10.70 0.70 12.23
C GLU A 188 -9.80 -0.47 11.82
N ASP A 189 -10.11 -1.10 10.68
CA ASP A 189 -9.39 -2.27 10.18
C ASP A 189 -8.98 -2.13 8.71
N THR A 190 -7.96 -2.89 8.34
CA THR A 190 -7.33 -2.89 7.02
C THR A 190 -7.49 -4.26 6.35
N THR A 191 -7.85 -4.25 5.08
CA THR A 191 -7.87 -5.46 4.24
C THR A 191 -6.99 -5.30 3.01
N ILE A 192 -6.23 -6.33 2.67
CA ILE A 192 -5.38 -6.35 1.47
C ILE A 192 -6.00 -7.30 0.44
N LEU A 193 -6.35 -6.75 -0.72
CA LEU A 193 -6.79 -7.50 -1.89
C LEU A 193 -5.56 -7.80 -2.76
N GLU A 194 -5.07 -9.03 -2.74
CA GLU A 194 -3.87 -9.43 -3.49
C GLU A 194 -4.19 -9.97 -4.90
N ASN A 195 -3.16 -9.98 -5.76
CA ASN A 195 -3.17 -10.60 -7.09
C ASN A 195 -4.23 -10.03 -8.05
N ILE A 196 -4.42 -8.71 -8.01
CA ILE A 196 -5.28 -8.01 -8.95
C ILE A 196 -4.53 -7.87 -10.27
N LEU A 197 -5.10 -8.46 -11.32
CA LEU A 197 -4.52 -8.46 -12.67
C LEU A 197 -5.28 -7.47 -13.56
N ILE A 198 -4.58 -6.46 -14.06
CA ILE A 198 -5.13 -5.35 -14.85
C ILE A 198 -4.55 -5.41 -16.26
N THR A 199 -5.36 -5.82 -17.23
CA THR A 199 -4.99 -5.86 -18.65
C THR A 199 -5.01 -4.45 -19.28
N PRO A 200 -4.42 -4.27 -20.48
CA PRO A 200 -4.40 -2.95 -21.13
C PRO A 200 -5.78 -2.30 -21.26
N ASN A 201 -5.87 -1.01 -20.95
CA ASN A 201 -7.07 -0.17 -20.95
C ASN A 201 -8.12 -0.46 -19.87
N GLU A 202 -7.88 -1.45 -18.99
CA GLU A 202 -8.71 -1.65 -17.80
C GLU A 202 -8.47 -0.54 -16.77
N LYS A 203 -9.54 -0.19 -16.06
CA LYS A 203 -9.64 0.82 -15.01
C LYS A 203 -10.15 0.15 -13.75
N ILE A 204 -9.71 0.63 -12.60
CA ILE A 204 -10.24 0.23 -11.31
C ILE A 204 -11.13 1.33 -10.77
N PHE A 205 -12.36 0.96 -10.42
CA PHE A 205 -13.30 1.82 -9.73
C PHE A 205 -13.64 1.23 -8.37
N VAL A 206 -13.90 2.10 -7.40
CA VAL A 206 -14.31 1.70 -6.05
C VAL A 206 -15.51 2.49 -5.57
N GLN A 207 -16.28 1.89 -4.68
CA GLN A 207 -17.35 2.51 -3.92
C GLN A 207 -17.35 1.93 -2.52
N SER A 208 -17.62 2.77 -1.51
CA SER A 208 -17.83 2.33 -0.13
C SER A 208 -19.20 2.74 0.37
N SER A 209 -19.74 1.96 1.31
CA SER A 209 -20.88 2.39 2.13
C SER A 209 -20.49 3.46 3.17
N GLN A 210 -19.19 3.71 3.39
CA GLN A 210 -18.66 4.67 4.36
C GLN A 210 -17.88 5.82 3.71
N ALA A 211 -17.85 6.97 4.39
CA ALA A 211 -17.20 8.20 3.92
C ALA A 211 -15.66 8.16 4.01
N ASN A 212 -15.17 7.44 5.00
CA ASN A 212 -13.76 7.41 5.38
C ASN A 212 -13.20 6.02 5.09
N THR A 213 -13.28 5.62 3.83
CA THR A 213 -12.59 4.44 3.33
C THR A 213 -11.50 4.90 2.39
N GLU A 214 -10.28 4.42 2.63
CA GLU A 214 -9.08 4.78 1.87
C GLU A 214 -8.61 3.59 1.03
N TYR A 215 -8.00 3.86 -0.13
CA TYR A 215 -7.60 2.85 -1.10
C TYR A 215 -6.16 3.10 -1.56
N PHE A 216 -5.36 2.05 -1.58
CA PHE A 216 -3.96 2.13 -1.97
C PHE A 216 -3.61 1.02 -2.92
N ILE A 217 -3.16 1.36 -4.12
CA ILE A 217 -2.74 0.38 -5.11
C ILE A 217 -1.23 0.26 -5.04
N ASN A 218 -0.81 -0.83 -4.41
CA ASN A 218 0.57 -1.21 -4.22
C ASN A 218 0.92 -2.29 -5.24
N GLY A 219 2.19 -2.48 -5.55
CA GLY A 219 2.56 -3.76 -6.18
C GLY A 219 2.46 -3.87 -7.70
N LEU A 220 2.45 -2.79 -8.48
CA LEU A 220 2.28 -2.81 -9.95
C LEU A 220 3.47 -3.42 -10.73
N VAL A 221 3.51 -4.74 -10.88
CA VAL A 221 4.47 -5.47 -11.74
C VAL A 221 3.85 -5.71 -13.11
N VAL A 222 4.55 -5.36 -14.18
CA VAL A 222 4.07 -5.57 -15.54
C VAL A 222 4.54 -6.93 -16.07
N SER A 223 3.58 -7.78 -16.43
CA SER A 223 3.85 -9.02 -17.15
C SER A 223 4.13 -8.73 -18.63
N ALA A 224 5.24 -9.30 -19.13
CA ALA A 224 5.68 -9.13 -20.52
C ALA A 224 4.80 -9.86 -21.53
#